data_AF-A0A0W0G2Y7-F1
#
_entry.id   AF-A0A0W0G2Y7-F1
#
_cell.length_a   1.000
_cell.length_b   1.000
_cell.length_c   1.000
_cell.angle_alpha   90.00
_cell.angle_beta   90.00
_cell.angle_gamma   90.00
#
_symmetry.space_group_name_H-M   'P 1'
#
loop_
_entity.id
_entity.type
_entity.pdbx_description
1 polymer ?
#
loop_
_entity_poly.entity_id
_entity_poly.type
_entity_poly.pdbx_seq_one_letter_code
_entity_poly.pdbx_strand_id
1 'polypeptide(L)'
;MCEALAQVLEVQADQVKAEQEIEHAFHAAQLALLAAVNAASGVHGIVSQKTARVSELFVAAQSALHSCFVSFKIREQWSQWEAMMTSATKRDAEHLALFEKRVHMAAEHENPHSREMVTIQIELVQKEAGTGKWQKQVSELVSYEIPSDATLQTLLSMEALRNTKFHGRITDLNSYFATESDITQMHSPLAKLSEIKPGTNGARSLRLVLAD
;
A
#
# COMPACT_ATOMS: atom_id res chain seq x y z
N MET A 1 -22.61 -19.08 7.96
CA MET A 1 -21.48 -18.39 7.29
C MET A 1 -20.35 -18.17 8.27
N CYS A 2 -20.53 -17.40 9.36
CA CYS A 2 -19.46 -17.18 10.35
C CYS A 2 -18.90 -18.48 10.96
N GLU A 3 -19.73 -19.49 11.23
CA GLU A 3 -19.27 -20.81 11.67
C GLU A 3 -18.50 -21.58 10.59
N ALA A 4 -18.89 -21.46 9.31
CA ALA A 4 -18.18 -22.08 8.20
C ALA A 4 -16.82 -21.40 7.95
N LEU A 5 -16.77 -20.07 8.06
CA LEU A 5 -15.55 -19.27 7.99
C LEU A 5 -14.62 -19.57 9.18
N ALA A 6 -15.17 -19.73 10.38
CA ALA A 6 -14.41 -20.13 11.56
C ALA A 6 -13.81 -21.54 11.41
N GLN A 7 -14.56 -22.50 10.85
CA GLN A 7 -14.04 -23.83 10.55
C GLN A 7 -12.94 -23.83 9.48
N VAL A 8 -13.05 -23.00 8.44
CA VAL A 8 -11.99 -22.83 7.44
C VAL A 8 -10.70 -22.28 8.09
N LEU A 9 -10.83 -21.30 8.98
CA LEU A 9 -9.70 -20.70 9.70
C LEU A 9 -9.07 -21.64 10.75
N GLU A 10 -9.85 -22.51 11.38
CA GLU A 10 -9.34 -23.47 12.38
C GLU A 10 -8.59 -24.66 11.76
N VAL A 11 -8.91 -25.03 10.52
CA VAL A 11 -8.40 -26.27 9.89
C VAL A 11 -7.27 -26.00 8.88
N GLN A 12 -7.17 -24.80 8.32
CA GLN A 12 -6.18 -24.46 7.30
C GLN A 12 -4.86 -23.98 7.89
N ALA A 13 -3.77 -24.74 7.68
CA ALA A 13 -2.40 -24.31 7.99
C ALA A 13 -1.79 -23.40 6.90
N ASP A 14 -2.40 -23.38 5.70
CA ASP A 14 -2.00 -22.55 4.57
C ASP A 14 -2.91 -21.31 4.49
N GLN A 15 -2.33 -20.16 4.80
CA GLN A 15 -3.03 -18.89 4.89
C GLN A 15 -3.62 -18.45 3.53
N VAL A 16 -2.97 -18.76 2.41
CA VAL A 16 -3.44 -18.39 1.06
C VAL A 16 -4.67 -19.21 0.69
N LYS A 17 -4.69 -20.49 1.07
CA LYS A 17 -5.83 -21.38 0.81
C LYS A 17 -7.01 -21.07 1.71
N ALA A 18 -6.76 -20.69 2.97
CA ALA A 18 -7.79 -20.18 3.86
C ALA A 18 -8.46 -18.92 3.28
N GLU A 19 -7.66 -17.98 2.77
CA GLU A 19 -8.16 -16.74 2.15
C GLU A 19 -9.06 -17.02 0.92
N GLN A 20 -8.67 -17.94 0.04
CA GLN A 20 -9.51 -18.34 -1.11
C GLN A 20 -10.84 -19.01 -0.71
N GLU A 21 -10.82 -19.90 0.30
CA GLU A 21 -12.05 -20.56 0.77
C GLU A 21 -12.99 -19.57 1.47
N ILE A 22 -12.42 -18.60 2.20
CA ILE A 22 -13.15 -17.47 2.76
C ILE A 22 -13.80 -16.64 1.65
N GLU A 23 -13.06 -16.29 0.61
CA GLU A 23 -13.55 -15.53 -0.54
C GLU A 23 -14.70 -16.24 -1.27
N HIS A 24 -14.60 -17.55 -1.51
CA HIS A 24 -15.69 -18.35 -2.09
C HIS A 24 -16.94 -18.37 -1.21
N ALA A 25 -16.78 -18.54 0.11
CA ALA A 25 -17.91 -18.50 1.05
C ALA A 25 -18.59 -17.12 1.06
N PHE A 26 -17.80 -16.06 0.94
CA PHE A 26 -18.30 -14.69 0.81
C PHE A 26 -19.07 -14.49 -0.50
N HIS A 27 -18.54 -14.91 -1.66
CA HIS A 27 -19.26 -14.81 -2.93
C HIS A 27 -20.59 -15.59 -2.93
N ALA A 28 -20.62 -16.78 -2.33
CA ALA A 28 -21.85 -17.56 -2.19
C ALA A 28 -22.90 -16.82 -1.34
N ALA A 29 -22.47 -16.19 -0.23
CA ALA A 29 -23.36 -15.39 0.61
C ALA A 29 -23.88 -14.14 -0.10
N GLN A 30 -23.04 -13.47 -0.91
CA GLN A 30 -23.45 -12.32 -1.72
C GLN A 30 -24.52 -12.71 -2.74
N LEU A 31 -24.33 -13.84 -3.45
CA LEU A 31 -25.29 -14.36 -4.41
C LEU A 31 -26.62 -14.74 -3.74
N ALA A 32 -26.55 -15.40 -2.58
CA ALA A 32 -27.74 -15.74 -1.80
C ALA A 32 -28.49 -14.48 -1.31
N LEU A 33 -27.76 -13.45 -0.90
CA LEU A 33 -28.33 -12.17 -0.48
C LEU A 33 -29.00 -11.44 -1.65
N LEU A 34 -28.37 -11.39 -2.82
CA LEU A 34 -28.95 -10.83 -4.04
C LEU A 34 -30.21 -11.59 -4.45
N ALA A 35 -30.19 -12.93 -4.41
CA ALA A 35 -31.36 -13.76 -4.69
C ALA A 35 -32.49 -13.49 -3.69
N ALA A 36 -32.17 -13.35 -2.40
CA ALA A 36 -33.15 -13.02 -1.35
C ALA A 36 -33.74 -11.62 -1.53
N VAL A 37 -32.93 -10.61 -1.88
CA VAL A 37 -33.39 -9.25 -2.21
C VAL A 37 -34.33 -9.27 -3.42
N ASN A 38 -33.96 -10.00 -4.47
CA ASN A 38 -34.78 -10.14 -5.67
C ASN A 38 -36.12 -10.85 -5.35
N ALA A 39 -36.11 -11.93 -4.56
CA ALA A 39 -37.33 -12.58 -4.10
C ALA A 39 -38.19 -11.66 -3.21
N ALA A 40 -37.55 -10.88 -2.34
CA ALA A 40 -38.16 -9.92 -1.44
C ALA A 40 -38.76 -8.69 -2.14
N SER A 41 -38.29 -8.35 -3.34
CA SER A 41 -38.80 -7.27 -4.19
C SER A 41 -40.08 -7.66 -4.96
N GLY A 42 -40.59 -8.88 -4.75
CA GLY A 42 -41.89 -9.33 -5.26
C GLY A 42 -41.87 -9.89 -6.68
N VAL A 43 -40.71 -9.96 -7.33
CA VAL A 43 -40.59 -10.43 -8.72
C VAL A 43 -40.95 -11.93 -8.84
N HIS A 44 -40.78 -12.75 -7.79
CA HIS A 44 -41.01 -14.22 -7.84
C HIS A 44 -41.91 -14.78 -6.72
N GLY A 45 -42.86 -14.02 -6.17
CA GLY A 45 -44.02 -14.59 -5.46
C GLY A 45 -43.78 -15.30 -4.11
N ILE A 46 -42.62 -15.11 -3.45
CA ILE A 46 -42.42 -15.60 -2.07
C ILE A 46 -42.96 -14.55 -1.09
N VAL A 47 -44.20 -14.74 -0.62
CA VAL A 47 -44.81 -13.91 0.43
C VAL A 47 -44.26 -14.35 1.79
N SER A 48 -43.06 -13.85 2.12
CA SER A 48 -42.57 -13.91 3.50
C SER A 48 -43.38 -12.93 4.34
N GLN A 49 -43.97 -13.39 5.47
CA GLN A 49 -44.50 -12.48 6.49
C GLN A 49 -43.32 -11.71 7.11
N LYS A 50 -42.92 -10.63 6.44
CA LYS A 50 -41.92 -9.69 6.91
C LYS A 50 -42.50 -8.93 8.09
N THR A 51 -42.25 -9.43 9.29
CA THR A 51 -42.39 -8.58 10.48
C THR A 51 -41.36 -7.45 10.39
N ALA A 52 -41.67 -6.28 10.96
CA ALA A 52 -40.75 -5.13 10.98
C ALA A 52 -39.37 -5.54 11.52
N ARG A 53 -39.36 -6.36 12.57
CA ARG A 53 -38.15 -6.92 13.19
C ARG A 53 -37.31 -7.77 12.23
N VAL A 54 -37.92 -8.61 11.39
CA VAL A 54 -37.18 -9.41 10.40
C VAL A 54 -36.59 -8.52 9.31
N SER A 55 -37.29 -7.47 8.91
CA SER A 55 -36.79 -6.50 7.93
C SER A 55 -35.62 -5.69 8.47
N GLU A 56 -35.69 -5.24 9.72
CA GLU A 56 -34.58 -4.55 10.42
C GLU A 56 -33.35 -5.45 10.55
N LEU A 57 -33.52 -6.71 10.99
CA LEU A 57 -32.43 -7.67 11.09
C LEU A 57 -31.79 -7.96 9.73
N PHE A 58 -32.60 -8.06 8.67
CA PHE A 58 -32.11 -8.26 7.32
C PHE A 58 -31.31 -7.06 6.81
N VAL A 59 -31.80 -5.84 7.02
CA VAL A 59 -31.09 -4.60 6.65
C VAL A 59 -29.78 -4.47 7.43
N ALA A 60 -29.79 -4.75 8.74
CA ALA A 60 -28.58 -4.72 9.56
C ALA A 60 -27.54 -5.76 9.09
N ALA A 61 -27.98 -6.99 8.78
CA ALA A 61 -27.11 -8.03 8.24
C ALA A 61 -26.57 -7.66 6.85
N GLN A 62 -27.41 -7.08 5.99
CA GLN A 62 -27.02 -6.61 4.66
C GLN A 62 -25.97 -5.50 4.75
N SER A 63 -26.17 -4.51 5.63
CA SER A 63 -25.23 -3.40 5.84
C SER A 63 -23.89 -3.90 6.39
N ALA A 64 -23.91 -4.82 7.35
CA ALA A 64 -22.70 -5.42 7.91
C ALA A 64 -21.92 -6.23 6.86
N LEU A 65 -22.63 -7.06 6.08
CA LEU A 65 -22.03 -7.80 4.96
C LEU A 65 -21.45 -6.85 3.92
N HIS A 66 -22.19 -5.83 3.51
CA HIS A 66 -21.72 -4.84 2.52
C HIS A 66 -20.45 -4.12 2.98
N SER A 67 -20.42 -3.67 4.24
CA SER A 67 -19.23 -3.05 4.83
C SER A 67 -18.02 -4.01 4.83
N CYS A 68 -18.26 -5.28 5.15
CA CYS A 68 -17.24 -6.34 5.09
C CYS A 68 -16.70 -6.53 3.68
N PHE A 69 -17.57 -6.62 2.66
CA PHE A 69 -17.17 -6.74 1.25
C PHE A 69 -16.35 -5.54 0.76
N VAL A 70 -16.77 -4.32 1.11
CA VAL A 70 -16.02 -3.10 0.76
C VAL A 70 -14.63 -3.16 1.37
N SER A 71 -14.50 -3.61 2.62
CA SER A 71 -13.21 -3.73 3.30
C SER A 71 -12.28 -4.76 2.65
N PHE A 72 -12.80 -5.92 2.25
CA PHE A 72 -12.03 -6.93 1.51
C PHE A 72 -11.58 -6.42 0.13
N LYS A 73 -12.48 -5.79 -0.61
CA LYS A 73 -12.18 -5.23 -1.94
C LYS A 73 -11.10 -4.16 -1.87
N ILE A 74 -11.15 -3.27 -0.88
CA ILE A 74 -10.11 -2.27 -0.65
C ILE A 74 -8.77 -2.97 -0.39
N ARG A 75 -8.72 -3.95 0.51
CA ARG A 75 -7.48 -4.72 0.79
C ARG A 75 -6.90 -5.38 -0.46
N GLU A 76 -7.73 -6.01 -1.27
CA GLU A 76 -7.31 -6.65 -2.51
C GLU A 76 -6.71 -5.63 -3.50
N GLN A 77 -7.38 -4.50 -3.70
CA GLN A 77 -6.88 -3.43 -4.58
C GLN A 77 -5.52 -2.90 -4.12
N TRP A 78 -5.33 -2.73 -2.81
CA TRP A 78 -4.06 -2.33 -2.22
C TRP A 78 -2.95 -3.39 -2.44
N SER A 79 -3.24 -4.67 -2.23
CA SER A 79 -2.26 -5.75 -2.44
C SER A 79 -1.87 -5.90 -3.92
N GLN A 80 -2.84 -5.78 -4.84
CA GLN A 80 -2.56 -5.79 -6.28
C GLN A 80 -1.67 -4.60 -6.68
N TRP A 81 -1.95 -3.42 -6.13
CA TRP A 81 -1.11 -2.24 -6.34
C TRP A 81 0.33 -2.46 -5.87
N GLU A 82 0.53 -2.99 -4.67
CA GLU A 82 1.88 -3.28 -4.12
C GLU A 82 2.67 -4.28 -4.98
N ALA A 83 1.99 -5.33 -5.45
CA ALA A 83 2.59 -6.31 -6.34
C ALA A 83 3.04 -5.67 -7.67
N MET A 84 2.17 -4.85 -8.28
CA MET A 84 2.51 -4.11 -9.50
C MET A 84 3.69 -3.16 -9.27
N MET A 85 3.67 -2.40 -8.17
CA MET A 85 4.74 -1.47 -7.81
C MET A 85 6.09 -2.19 -7.59
N THR A 86 6.07 -3.36 -6.96
CA THR A 86 7.27 -4.20 -6.74
C THR A 86 7.79 -4.79 -8.06
N SER A 87 6.88 -5.16 -8.96
CA SER A 87 7.22 -5.70 -10.29
C SER A 87 7.70 -4.64 -11.28
N ALA A 88 7.39 -3.36 -11.01
CA ALA A 88 7.83 -2.23 -11.81
C ALA A 88 9.33 -1.99 -11.62
N THR A 89 10.12 -2.75 -12.39
CA THR A 89 11.60 -2.69 -12.38
C THR A 89 12.15 -1.47 -13.12
N LYS A 90 11.32 -0.81 -13.94
CA LYS A 90 11.64 0.40 -14.69
C LYS A 90 10.81 1.57 -14.17
N ARG A 91 11.46 2.72 -14.04
CA ARG A 91 10.85 3.98 -13.59
C ARG A 91 10.31 4.75 -14.80
N ASP A 92 9.19 4.28 -15.33
CA ASP A 92 8.54 4.83 -16.51
C ASP A 92 7.12 5.31 -16.20
N ALA A 93 6.33 5.60 -17.24
CA ALA A 93 4.98 6.11 -17.11
C ALA A 93 4.04 5.15 -16.35
N GLU A 94 4.30 3.83 -16.38
CA GLU A 94 3.50 2.85 -15.65
C GLU A 94 3.74 2.97 -14.14
N HIS A 95 5.00 3.16 -13.74
CA HIS A 95 5.36 3.40 -12.33
C HIS A 95 4.73 4.69 -11.78
N LEU A 96 4.68 5.75 -12.60
CA LEU A 96 4.02 7.02 -12.24
C LEU A 96 2.49 6.84 -12.09
N ALA A 97 1.85 6.15 -13.04
CA ALA A 97 0.41 5.90 -12.98
C ALA A 97 0.03 5.07 -11.75
N LEU A 98 0.86 4.10 -11.36
CA LEU A 98 0.69 3.36 -10.11
C LEU A 98 0.75 4.33 -8.91
N PHE A 99 1.74 5.20 -8.85
CA PHE A 99 1.82 6.18 -7.75
C PHE A 99 0.58 7.08 -7.67
N GLU A 100 0.12 7.67 -8.78
CA GLU A 100 -1.06 8.54 -8.80
C GLU A 100 -2.34 7.79 -8.38
N LYS A 101 -2.46 6.52 -8.81
CA LYS A 101 -3.53 5.63 -8.38
C LYS A 101 -3.51 5.42 -6.87
N ARG A 102 -2.32 5.29 -6.27
CA ARG A 102 -2.17 5.17 -4.81
C ARG A 102 -2.65 6.41 -4.08
N VAL A 103 -2.30 7.60 -4.56
CA VAL A 103 -2.74 8.87 -3.96
C VAL A 103 -4.25 8.98 -3.97
N HIS A 104 -4.91 8.59 -5.08
CA HIS A 104 -6.36 8.53 -5.16
C HIS A 104 -6.96 7.49 -4.20
N MET A 105 -6.42 6.27 -4.20
CA MET A 105 -6.89 5.20 -3.31
C MET A 105 -6.80 5.62 -1.84
N ALA A 106 -5.71 6.26 -1.41
CA ALA A 106 -5.51 6.76 -0.05
C ALA A 106 -6.47 7.90 0.32
N ALA A 107 -6.82 8.77 -0.64
CA ALA A 107 -7.78 9.84 -0.42
C ALA A 107 -9.22 9.32 -0.27
N GLU A 108 -9.57 8.22 -0.94
CA GLU A 108 -10.88 7.57 -0.82
C GLU A 108 -10.98 6.72 0.44
N HIS A 109 -9.94 5.92 0.71
CA HIS A 109 -9.90 4.96 1.82
C HIS A 109 -8.46 4.81 2.35
N GLU A 110 -8.26 4.91 3.67
CA GLU A 110 -6.95 4.65 4.28
C GLU A 110 -6.40 3.28 3.86
N ASN A 111 -5.08 3.16 3.70
CA ASN A 111 -4.47 1.88 3.36
C ASN A 111 -4.72 0.87 4.50
N PRO A 112 -5.51 -0.20 4.27
CA PRO A 112 -5.85 -1.16 5.31
C PRO A 112 -4.65 -2.01 5.76
N HIS A 113 -3.56 -2.00 4.98
CA HIS A 113 -2.29 -2.66 5.28
C HIS A 113 -1.27 -1.70 5.88
N SER A 114 -1.43 -0.39 5.68
CA SER A 114 -0.55 0.62 6.28
C SER A 114 -0.92 0.82 7.74
N ARG A 115 0.01 0.49 8.62
CA ARG A 115 -0.06 0.90 10.03
C ARG A 115 1.06 1.86 10.40
N GLU A 116 1.93 2.20 9.46
CA GLU A 116 3.19 2.88 9.75
C GLU A 116 3.47 4.00 8.75
N MET A 117 3.49 5.23 9.27
CA MET A 117 4.14 6.34 8.60
C MET A 117 5.64 6.23 8.82
N VAL A 118 6.42 6.21 7.74
CA VAL A 118 7.88 6.23 7.83
C VAL A 118 8.36 7.66 7.63
N THR A 119 8.82 8.28 8.71
CA THR A 119 9.50 9.57 8.65
C THR A 119 10.96 9.35 8.28
N ILE A 120 11.42 10.07 7.26
CA ILE A 120 12.77 9.97 6.71
C ILE A 120 13.39 11.35 6.70
N GLN A 121 14.59 11.46 7.25
CA GLN A 121 15.42 12.64 7.10
C GLN A 121 16.33 12.42 5.89
N ILE A 122 16.06 13.14 4.81
CA ILE A 122 16.80 13.02 3.54
C ILE A 122 17.78 14.18 3.43
N GLU A 123 19.07 13.83 3.33
CA GLU A 123 20.13 14.77 3.00
C GLU A 123 20.54 14.59 1.54
N LEU A 124 20.37 15.64 0.73
CA LEU A 124 20.80 15.64 -0.65
C LEU A 124 22.24 16.16 -0.75
N VAL A 125 23.09 15.37 -1.39
CA VAL A 125 24.52 15.63 -1.52
C VAL A 125 24.95 15.52 -2.98
N GLN A 126 25.77 16.46 -3.44
CA GLN A 126 26.24 16.52 -4.81
C GLN A 126 27.73 16.89 -4.82
N LYS A 127 28.47 16.49 -5.85
CA LYS A 127 29.82 17.04 -6.07
C LYS A 127 29.73 18.51 -6.50
N GLU A 128 30.57 19.33 -5.88
CA GLU A 128 30.77 20.72 -6.30
C GLU A 128 31.62 20.77 -7.57
N ALA A 129 31.14 21.52 -8.56
CA ALA A 129 31.86 21.73 -9.80
C ALA A 129 33.22 22.41 -9.55
N GLY A 130 34.29 21.80 -10.07
CA GLY A 130 35.65 22.33 -10.00
C GLY A 130 36.48 21.87 -8.79
N THR A 131 35.85 21.55 -7.65
CA THR A 131 36.57 21.03 -6.46
C THR A 131 36.47 19.51 -6.32
N GLY A 132 35.42 18.90 -6.89
CA GLY A 132 35.15 17.46 -6.79
C GLY A 132 34.77 17.01 -5.38
N LYS A 133 34.59 17.95 -4.45
CA LYS A 133 34.20 17.67 -3.06
C LYS A 133 32.69 17.50 -2.96
N TRP A 134 32.25 16.57 -2.12
CA TRP A 134 30.84 16.39 -1.81
C TRP A 134 30.33 17.55 -0.94
N GLN A 135 29.26 18.19 -1.39
CA GLN A 135 28.57 19.26 -0.66
C GLN A 135 27.11 18.90 -0.41
N LYS A 136 26.65 19.25 0.79
CA LYS A 136 25.25 19.17 1.20
C LYS A 136 24.47 20.31 0.57
N GLN A 137 23.45 19.96 -0.21
CA GLN A 137 22.56 20.92 -0.87
C GLN A 137 21.35 21.23 0.00
N VAL A 138 20.70 20.18 0.50
CA VAL A 138 19.41 20.27 1.21
C VAL A 138 19.35 19.18 2.28
N SER A 139 18.67 19.46 3.39
CA SER A 139 18.29 18.45 4.39
C SER A 139 16.85 18.69 4.77
N GLU A 140 16.00 17.70 4.48
CA GLU A 140 14.56 17.79 4.68
C GLU A 140 14.08 16.60 5.49
N LEU A 141 13.10 16.84 6.35
CA LEU A 141 12.37 15.79 7.03
C LEU A 141 11.08 15.55 6.25
N VAL A 142 10.93 14.33 5.73
CA VAL A 142 9.84 13.96 4.83
C VAL A 142 9.16 12.71 5.37
N SER A 143 7.85 12.78 5.53
CA SER A 143 7.06 11.62 5.92
C SER A 143 6.51 10.95 4.67
N TYR A 144 6.90 9.70 4.48
CA TYR A 144 6.40 8.84 3.43
C TYR A 144 5.39 7.88 4.05
N GLU A 145 4.17 7.90 3.53
CA GLU A 145 3.29 6.76 3.71
C GLU A 145 3.86 5.68 2.79
N ILE A 146 4.55 4.69 3.33
CA ILE A 146 5.11 3.55 2.60
C ILE A 146 5.37 2.44 3.63
N PRO A 147 5.11 1.17 3.29
CA PRO A 147 5.44 0.07 4.19
C PRO A 147 6.91 0.11 4.62
N SER A 148 7.19 -0.20 5.88
CA SER A 148 8.57 -0.21 6.39
C SER A 148 9.40 -1.34 5.76
N ASP A 149 8.79 -2.35 5.16
CA ASP A 149 9.48 -3.40 4.40
C ASP A 149 9.72 -3.04 2.92
N ALA A 150 9.26 -1.86 2.46
CA ALA A 150 9.55 -1.39 1.12
C ALA A 150 11.04 -1.10 0.93
N THR A 151 11.48 -1.14 -0.33
CA THR A 151 12.90 -1.03 -0.67
C THR A 151 13.35 0.41 -0.89
N LEU A 152 14.66 0.64 -0.80
CA LEU A 152 15.28 1.93 -1.13
C LEU A 152 15.07 2.34 -2.59
N GLN A 153 14.93 1.38 -3.51
CA GLN A 153 14.57 1.64 -4.89
C GLN A 153 13.20 2.32 -4.99
N THR A 154 12.21 1.85 -4.23
CA THR A 154 10.88 2.46 -4.18
C THR A 154 10.94 3.86 -3.60
N LEU A 155 11.67 4.05 -2.50
CA LEU A 155 11.84 5.39 -1.90
C LEU A 155 12.50 6.37 -2.88
N LEU A 156 13.52 5.93 -3.61
CA LEU A 156 14.25 6.79 -4.55
C LEU A 156 13.35 7.23 -5.71
N SER A 157 12.43 6.36 -6.18
CA SER A 157 11.39 6.76 -7.14
C SER A 157 10.47 7.85 -6.57
N MET A 158 10.04 7.69 -5.31
CA MET A 158 9.17 8.67 -4.64
C MET A 158 9.86 10.02 -4.45
N GLU A 159 11.15 10.02 -4.09
CA GLU A 159 11.96 11.23 -3.97
C GLU A 159 12.10 11.95 -5.32
N ALA A 160 12.32 11.22 -6.42
CA ALA A 160 12.42 11.80 -7.76
C ALA A 160 11.17 12.60 -8.14
N LEU A 161 10.00 12.11 -7.75
CA LEU A 161 8.71 12.75 -8.03
C LEU A 161 8.44 13.93 -7.09
N ARG A 162 8.73 13.81 -5.79
CA ARG A 162 8.54 14.92 -4.83
C ARG A 162 9.47 16.08 -5.14
N ASN A 163 10.70 15.78 -5.54
CA ASN A 163 11.78 16.76 -5.61
C ASN A 163 11.85 17.41 -7.00
N THR A 164 10.99 18.40 -7.24
CA THR A 164 10.94 19.14 -8.51
C THR A 164 12.26 19.84 -8.85
N LYS A 165 13.04 20.24 -7.85
CA LYS A 165 14.32 20.93 -8.02
C LYS A 165 15.41 20.03 -8.60
N PHE A 166 15.48 18.78 -8.14
CA PHE A 166 16.53 17.83 -8.54
C PHE A 166 16.01 16.65 -9.36
N HIS A 167 14.74 16.69 -9.77
CA HIS A 167 14.05 15.64 -10.53
C HIS A 167 14.94 15.02 -11.62
N GLY A 168 15.45 15.82 -12.54
CA GLY A 168 16.26 15.35 -13.67
C GLY A 168 17.49 14.54 -13.26
N ARG A 169 18.16 14.92 -12.16
CA ARG A 169 19.32 14.20 -11.62
C ARG A 169 18.92 12.93 -10.87
N ILE A 170 17.77 12.94 -10.19
CA ILE A 170 17.32 11.73 -9.47
C ILE A 170 16.85 10.67 -10.49
N THR A 171 16.27 11.11 -11.61
CA THR A 171 15.77 10.24 -12.69
C THR A 171 16.85 9.70 -13.63
N ASP A 172 18.08 10.22 -13.57
CA ASP A 172 19.18 9.82 -14.48
C ASP A 172 19.80 8.44 -14.18
N LEU A 173 19.26 7.71 -13.19
CA LEU A 173 19.70 6.40 -12.68
C LEU A 173 21.09 6.36 -12.03
N ASN A 174 21.84 7.46 -12.04
CA ASN A 174 23.13 7.54 -11.38
C ASN A 174 23.00 8.00 -9.92
N SER A 175 21.86 8.60 -9.55
CA SER A 175 21.56 8.94 -8.16
C SER A 175 21.24 7.71 -7.30
N TYR A 176 21.73 7.68 -6.06
CA TYR A 176 21.57 6.54 -5.16
C TYR A 176 21.54 6.94 -3.68
N PHE A 177 20.94 6.10 -2.85
CA PHE A 177 21.08 6.25 -1.40
C PHE A 177 22.43 5.69 -0.94
N ALA A 178 23.22 6.48 -0.23
CA ALA A 178 24.51 6.06 0.28
C ALA A 178 24.43 5.45 1.68
N THR A 179 25.45 4.67 2.04
CA THR A 179 25.62 4.19 3.42
C THR A 179 25.93 5.34 4.39
N GLU A 180 25.52 5.22 5.65
CA GLU A 180 25.79 6.26 6.66
C GLU A 180 27.30 6.50 6.88
N SER A 181 28.10 5.45 6.75
CA SER A 181 29.55 5.48 6.96
C SER A 181 30.33 6.07 5.79
N ASP A 182 29.85 5.90 4.56
CA ASP A 182 30.57 6.29 3.35
C ASP A 182 29.62 6.71 2.23
N ILE A 183 29.71 7.99 1.84
CA ILE A 183 28.93 8.61 0.76
C ILE A 183 29.26 8.04 -0.63
N THR A 184 30.44 7.45 -0.79
CA THR A 184 30.88 6.84 -2.06
C THR A 184 30.36 5.43 -2.22
N GLN A 185 29.85 4.81 -1.15
CA GLN A 185 29.27 3.48 -1.19
C GLN A 185 27.75 3.55 -1.28
N MET A 186 27.24 2.95 -2.35
CA MET A 186 25.82 2.81 -2.60
C MET A 186 25.21 1.76 -1.66
N HIS A 187 24.11 2.12 -1.00
CA HIS A 187 23.25 1.18 -0.31
C HIS A 187 22.52 0.30 -1.34
N SER A 188 22.34 -0.99 -1.05
CA SER A 188 21.61 -1.88 -1.96
C SER A 188 20.22 -1.32 -2.28
N PRO A 189 19.83 -1.18 -3.56
CA PRO A 189 18.48 -0.75 -3.95
C PRO A 189 17.37 -1.61 -3.37
N LEU A 190 17.68 -2.89 -3.12
CA LEU A 190 16.75 -3.89 -2.61
C LEU A 190 16.70 -3.92 -1.08
N ALA A 191 17.56 -3.17 -0.39
CA ALA A 191 17.51 -3.06 1.06
C ALA A 191 16.19 -2.43 1.51
N LYS A 192 15.65 -2.94 2.61
CA LYS A 192 14.36 -2.50 3.15
C LYS A 192 14.51 -1.30 4.06
N LEU A 193 13.49 -0.45 4.14
CA LEU A 193 13.47 0.70 5.05
C LEU A 193 13.54 0.28 6.53
N SER A 194 13.07 -0.92 6.86
CA SER A 194 13.09 -1.49 8.21
C SER A 194 14.49 -1.89 8.66
N GLU A 195 15.43 -2.08 7.73
CA GLU A 195 16.84 -2.34 8.03
C GLU A 195 17.56 -1.06 8.50
N ILE A 196 17.00 0.12 8.19
CA ILE A 196 17.53 1.41 8.61
C ILE A 196 16.89 1.80 9.94
N LYS A 197 17.72 1.87 10.98
CA LYS A 197 17.26 2.20 12.33
C LYS A 197 16.80 3.66 12.40
N PRO A 198 15.62 3.95 12.97
CA PRO A 198 15.23 5.32 13.25
C PRO A 198 16.12 5.94 14.33
N GLY A 199 16.44 7.22 14.18
CA GLY A 199 17.13 8.02 15.18
C GLY A 199 16.23 8.36 16.38
N THR A 200 16.76 9.16 17.30
CA THR A 200 16.05 9.60 18.52
C THR A 200 14.79 10.43 18.24
N ASN A 201 14.71 11.05 17.06
CA ASN A 201 13.55 11.78 16.57
C ASN A 201 12.53 10.89 15.82
N GLY A 202 12.75 9.57 15.79
CA GLY A 202 11.90 8.62 15.06
C GLY A 202 12.11 8.60 13.54
N ALA A 203 12.98 9.47 13.01
CA ALA A 203 13.25 9.57 11.58
C ALA A 203 14.39 8.64 11.18
N ARG A 204 14.29 8.05 9.98
CA ARG A 204 15.40 7.29 9.36
C ARG A 204 16.27 8.25 8.59
N SER A 205 17.56 8.30 8.90
CA SER A 205 18.51 9.16 8.21
C SER A 205 18.98 8.51 6.94
N LEU A 206 18.82 9.20 5.81
CA LEU A 206 19.27 8.73 4.49
C LEU A 206 19.99 9.87 3.77
N ARG A 207 21.10 9.53 3.09
CA ARG A 207 21.80 10.45 2.20
C ARG A 207 21.53 10.06 0.76
N LEU A 208 20.88 10.95 0.02
CA LEU A 208 20.69 10.81 -1.41
C LEU A 208 21.83 11.50 -2.15
N VAL A 209 22.67 10.70 -2.78
CA VAL A 209 23.70 11.18 -3.70
C VAL A 209 23.05 11.55 -5.01
N LEU A 210 23.14 12.83 -5.37
CA LEU A 210 22.78 13.36 -6.67
C LEU A 210 24.00 13.21 -7.58
N ALA A 211 23.88 12.34 -8.57
CA ALA A 211 24.91 12.22 -9.58
C ALA A 211 24.95 13.46 -10.49
N ASP A 212 26.06 13.57 -11.23
CA ASP A 212 26.33 14.65 -12.19
C ASP A 212 25.83 14.32 -13.59
#